data_AF-A0A932MMU6-F1
#
_entry.id   AF-A0A932MMU6-F1
#
_cell.length_a   1.000
_cell.length_b   1.000
_cell.length_c   1.000
_cell.angle_alpha   90.00
_cell.angle_beta   90.00
_cell.angle_gamma   90.00
#
_symmetry.space_group_name_H-M   'P 1'
#
loop_
_entity.id
_entity.type
_entity.pdbx_description
1 polymer ?
#
loop_
_entity_poly.entity_id
_entity_poly.type
_entity_poly.pdbx_seq_one_letter_code
_entity_poly.pdbx_strand_id
1 'polypeptide(L)'
;MAEPEKEKKEGGNALEALLGRLSEGLGQVLEQQKSLGDRLARLETRLENIEEEEEPPGPAPAAAEMRTYDYRVLHHSRCYTVQDIHGRAADMVSVRRCLALQELAQVRTRYHTGTGEREVRYAYRIFPNDNREEPPWTPVEYHIDKGAGADFSAFLMMPEPVHNGDVFELRHEIRLHNAFTGRNEWVTLVVEYPTEVFRLEVILPPGRRLVGARREESEGASNSFNKRRVFPRTLSQTGQISLLWEEERPVTGRAYTLFWDW
;
A
#
# COMPACT_ATOMS: atom_id res chain seq x y z
N MET A 1 8.39 -14.45 82.30
CA MET A 1 9.29 -15.48 81.74
C MET A 1 8.54 -16.19 80.64
N ALA A 2 9.11 -16.20 79.42
CA ALA A 2 8.85 -17.00 78.20
C ALA A 2 7.38 -17.27 77.80
N GLU A 3 6.92 -17.01 76.58
CA GLU A 3 7.49 -17.49 75.31
C GLU A 3 7.33 -16.48 74.15
N PRO A 4 8.43 -16.04 73.49
CA PRO A 4 8.39 -15.33 72.21
C PRO A 4 8.81 -16.23 71.02
N GLU A 5 8.67 -17.55 71.11
CA GLU A 5 9.25 -18.48 70.12
C GLU A 5 8.30 -18.91 68.99
N LYS A 6 6.99 -18.63 69.07
CA LYS A 6 6.03 -19.06 68.02
C LYS A 6 5.96 -18.14 66.79
N GLU A 7 6.08 -16.82 66.96
CA GLU A 7 5.96 -15.88 65.82
C GLU A 7 7.20 -15.87 64.89
N LYS A 8 8.38 -16.29 65.39
CA LYS A 8 9.61 -16.31 64.56
C LYS A 8 9.65 -17.44 63.52
N LYS A 9 8.91 -18.54 63.72
CA LYS A 9 8.91 -19.68 62.78
C LYS A 9 8.05 -19.44 61.54
N GLU A 10 6.96 -18.69 61.65
CA GLU A 10 6.07 -18.42 60.50
C GLU A 10 6.64 -17.36 59.55
N GLY A 11 7.30 -16.33 60.09
CA GLY A 11 7.98 -15.31 59.28
C GLY A 11 9.18 -15.85 58.48
N GLY A 12 9.89 -16.86 59.00
CA GLY A 12 10.99 -17.53 58.30
C GLY A 12 10.52 -18.31 57.07
N ASN A 13 9.45 -19.10 57.22
CA ASN A 13 8.90 -19.91 56.12
C ASN A 13 8.32 -19.05 54.98
N ALA A 14 7.71 -17.89 55.29
CA ALA A 14 7.19 -16.98 54.27
C ALA A 14 8.31 -16.27 53.48
N LEU A 15 9.42 -15.93 54.15
CA LEU A 15 10.60 -15.34 53.52
C LEU A 15 11.31 -16.35 52.62
N GLU A 16 11.46 -17.60 53.05
CA GLU A 16 12.04 -18.68 52.25
C GLU A 16 11.20 -18.98 51.00
N ALA A 17 9.87 -18.97 51.12
CA ALA A 17 8.97 -19.14 49.97
C ALA A 17 9.07 -17.99 48.96
N LEU A 18 9.25 -16.74 49.42
CA LEU A 18 9.47 -15.57 48.55
C LEU A 18 10.82 -15.63 47.85
N LEU A 19 11.88 -16.01 48.57
CA LEU A 19 13.22 -16.20 48.01
C LEU A 19 13.25 -17.34 46.97
N GLY A 20 12.54 -18.44 47.23
CA GLY A 20 12.36 -19.53 46.27
C GLY A 20 11.72 -19.06 44.96
N ARG A 21 10.61 -18.32 45.05
CA ARG A 21 9.92 -17.75 43.87
C ARG A 21 10.79 -16.74 43.10
N LEU A 22 11.56 -15.91 43.81
CA LEU A 22 12.50 -14.97 43.19
C LEU A 22 13.63 -15.70 42.47
N SER A 23 14.15 -16.78 43.06
CA SER A 23 15.17 -17.62 42.46
C SER A 23 14.67 -18.34 41.20
N GLU A 24 13.44 -18.86 41.22
CA GLU A 24 12.78 -19.45 40.04
C GLU A 24 12.53 -18.42 38.94
N GLY A 25 12.04 -17.22 39.30
CA GLY A 25 11.83 -16.12 38.35
C GLY A 25 13.13 -15.66 37.70
N LEU A 26 14.21 -15.55 38.48
CA LEU A 26 15.56 -15.25 37.96
C LEU A 26 16.07 -16.37 37.04
N GLY A 27 15.82 -17.64 37.38
CA GLY A 27 16.15 -18.78 36.53
C GLY A 27 15.47 -18.71 35.16
N GLN A 28 14.18 -18.39 35.12
CA GLN A 28 13.43 -18.23 33.87
C GLN A 28 13.94 -17.06 33.02
N VAL A 29 14.28 -15.94 33.65
CA VAL A 29 14.86 -14.78 32.95
C VAL A 29 16.23 -15.12 32.36
N LEU A 30 17.06 -15.86 33.09
CA LEU A 30 18.37 -16.32 32.60
C LEU A 30 18.25 -17.30 31.43
N GLU A 31 17.27 -18.21 31.46
CA GLU A 31 16.98 -19.11 30.33
C GLU A 31 16.51 -18.33 29.10
N GLN A 32 15.67 -17.30 29.28
CA GLN A 32 15.26 -16.44 28.18
C GLN A 32 16.43 -15.63 27.60
N GLN A 33 17.31 -15.09 28.45
CA GLN A 33 18.53 -14.40 28.00
C GLN A 33 19.46 -15.33 27.23
N LYS A 34 19.65 -16.57 27.68
CA LYS A 34 20.44 -17.57 26.97
C LYS A 34 19.83 -17.88 25.60
N SER A 35 18.51 -18.10 25.54
CA SER A 35 17.80 -18.33 24.28
C SER A 35 17.92 -17.15 23.30
N LEU A 36 17.98 -15.91 23.80
CA LEU A 36 18.20 -14.73 22.96
C LEU A 36 19.64 -14.65 22.46
N GLY A 37 20.62 -14.96 23.32
CA GLY A 37 22.03 -15.06 22.95
C GLY A 37 22.27 -16.10 21.85
N ASP A 38 21.69 -17.29 21.97
CA ASP A 38 21.80 -18.36 20.97
C ASP A 38 21.13 -17.99 19.63
N ARG A 39 20.17 -17.06 19.63
CA ARG A 39 19.54 -16.53 18.41
C ARG A 39 20.39 -15.45 17.77
N LEU A 40 21.01 -14.59 18.58
CA LEU A 40 21.96 -13.58 18.12
C LEU A 40 23.19 -14.21 17.48
N ALA A 41 23.81 -15.19 18.13
CA ALA A 41 24.94 -15.92 17.57
C ALA A 41 24.59 -16.58 16.22
N ARG A 42 23.39 -17.16 16.09
CA ARG A 42 22.90 -17.71 14.82
C ARG A 42 22.67 -16.66 13.73
N LEU A 43 22.34 -15.42 14.10
CA LEU A 43 22.20 -14.32 13.16
C LEU A 43 23.57 -13.77 12.75
N GLU A 44 24.51 -13.67 13.69
CA GLU A 44 25.90 -13.27 13.43
C GLU A 44 26.57 -14.25 12.47
N THR A 45 26.49 -15.57 12.71
CA THR A 45 27.03 -16.57 11.77
C THR A 45 26.35 -16.52 10.39
N ARG A 46 25.06 -16.14 10.32
CA ARG A 46 24.38 -15.95 9.02
C ARG A 46 24.84 -14.68 8.31
N LEU A 47 25.19 -13.63 9.05
CA LEU A 47 25.73 -12.39 8.50
C LEU A 47 27.17 -12.60 8.03
N GLU A 48 28.01 -13.28 8.81
CA GLU A 48 29.37 -13.65 8.42
C GLU A 48 29.38 -14.53 7.16
N ASN A 49 28.48 -15.51 7.07
CA ASN A 49 28.34 -16.33 5.85
C ASN A 49 27.82 -15.53 4.63
N ILE A 50 27.12 -14.40 4.84
CA ILE A 50 26.71 -13.48 3.77
C ILE A 50 27.87 -12.57 3.38
N GLU A 51 28.73 -12.20 4.33
CA GLU A 51 29.94 -11.40 4.10
C GLU A 51 31.07 -12.22 3.45
N GLU A 52 31.15 -13.54 3.66
CA GLU A 52 32.16 -14.42 3.05
C GLU A 52 31.82 -14.87 1.61
N GLU A 53 30.59 -14.64 1.11
CA GLU A 53 30.18 -14.99 -0.27
C GLU A 53 30.35 -13.84 -1.30
N GLU A 54 31.03 -12.74 -0.99
CA GLU A 54 31.35 -11.69 -1.98
C GLU A 54 32.79 -11.15 -1.87
N GLU A 55 33.68 -11.60 -2.76
CA GLU A 55 34.63 -10.67 -3.40
C GLU A 55 34.29 -10.52 -4.89
N PRO A 56 33.60 -9.43 -5.28
CA PRO A 56 33.64 -8.90 -6.63
C PRO A 56 34.49 -7.60 -6.70
N PRO A 57 35.01 -7.28 -7.89
CA PRO A 57 36.05 -6.28 -8.08
C PRO A 57 35.47 -4.85 -8.08
N GLY A 58 35.73 -4.08 -7.02
CA GLY A 58 35.65 -2.61 -6.99
C GLY A 58 34.29 -1.97 -7.32
N PRO A 59 34.09 -0.67 -7.02
CA PRO A 59 32.84 0.00 -7.34
C PRO A 59 32.80 0.29 -8.84
N ALA A 60 32.33 -0.68 -9.63
CA ALA A 60 31.67 -0.35 -10.88
C ALA A 60 30.47 0.54 -10.55
N PRO A 61 30.20 1.62 -11.30
CA PRO A 61 28.97 2.39 -11.12
C PRO A 61 27.82 1.39 -11.17
N ALA A 62 26.95 1.42 -10.16
CA ALA A 62 25.79 0.56 -10.08
C ALA A 62 25.18 0.47 -11.49
N ALA A 63 25.33 -0.69 -12.12
CA ALA A 63 24.62 -0.97 -13.34
C ALA A 63 23.16 -0.85 -12.90
N ALA A 64 22.53 0.27 -13.25
CA ALA A 64 21.11 0.43 -13.08
C ALA A 64 20.53 -0.80 -13.76
N GLU A 65 20.03 -1.76 -13.00
CA GLU A 65 19.23 -2.85 -13.54
C GLU A 65 18.22 -2.15 -14.43
N MET A 66 18.44 -2.26 -15.73
CA MET A 66 17.63 -1.56 -16.72
C MET A 66 16.33 -2.33 -16.72
N ARG A 67 15.45 -2.02 -15.75
CA ARG A 67 14.15 -2.66 -15.60
C ARG A 67 13.44 -2.48 -16.93
N THR A 68 13.36 -3.56 -17.70
CA THR A 68 12.62 -3.59 -18.95
C THR A 68 11.15 -3.62 -18.57
N TYR A 69 10.51 -2.46 -18.58
CA TYR A 69 9.08 -2.37 -18.35
C TYR A 69 8.33 -2.86 -19.60
N ASP A 70 7.25 -3.60 -19.38
CA ASP A 70 6.39 -4.12 -20.45
C ASP A 70 5.63 -3.00 -21.18
N TYR A 71 5.33 -1.93 -20.44
CA TYR A 71 4.68 -0.72 -20.95
C TYR A 71 5.05 0.49 -20.09
N ARG A 72 4.79 1.69 -20.62
CA ARG A 72 4.80 2.95 -19.84
C ARG A 72 3.41 3.58 -19.79
N VAL A 73 3.13 4.33 -18.75
CA VAL A 73 1.84 5.01 -18.55
C VAL A 73 1.98 6.46 -19.01
N LEU A 74 1.21 6.82 -20.03
CA LEU A 74 1.15 8.19 -20.54
C LEU A 74 0.28 9.07 -19.63
N HIS A 75 -0.83 8.53 -19.13
CA HIS A 75 -1.71 9.24 -18.22
C HIS A 75 -2.47 8.28 -17.31
N HIS A 76 -2.44 8.50 -16.00
CA HIS A 76 -3.21 7.72 -15.03
C HIS A 76 -4.22 8.60 -14.29
N SER A 77 -5.51 8.44 -14.57
CA SER A 77 -6.57 9.01 -13.76
C SER A 77 -7.11 7.99 -12.76
N ARG A 78 -7.32 8.41 -11.51
CA ARG A 78 -8.03 7.63 -10.49
C ARG A 78 -8.90 8.57 -9.69
N CYS A 79 -10.20 8.36 -9.73
CA CYS A 79 -11.19 9.15 -9.02
C CYS A 79 -11.98 8.25 -8.07
N TYR A 80 -12.03 8.61 -6.80
CA TYR A 80 -12.91 8.01 -5.80
C TYR A 80 -14.08 8.94 -5.56
N THR A 81 -15.30 8.43 -5.52
CA THR A 81 -16.51 9.18 -5.19
C THR A 81 -17.17 8.54 -3.99
N VAL A 82 -17.14 9.22 -2.84
CA VAL A 82 -17.83 8.79 -1.63
C VAL A 82 -19.29 9.24 -1.72
N GLN A 83 -20.20 8.28 -1.71
CA GLN A 83 -21.61 8.51 -2.05
C GLN A 83 -22.43 8.98 -0.85
N ASP A 84 -22.12 8.49 0.35
CA ASP A 84 -22.89 8.79 1.56
C ASP A 84 -22.03 9.42 2.66
N ILE A 85 -22.68 10.20 3.52
CA ILE A 85 -22.01 10.90 4.64
C ILE A 85 -21.33 9.94 5.62
N HIS A 86 -21.77 8.69 5.74
CA HIS A 86 -21.16 7.72 6.64
C HIS A 86 -19.99 6.96 5.99
N GLY A 87 -19.70 7.19 4.71
CA GLY A 87 -18.61 6.54 3.98
C GLY A 87 -18.79 5.04 3.80
N ARG A 88 -20.05 4.57 3.78
CA ARG A 88 -20.41 3.16 3.62
C ARG A 88 -20.46 2.72 2.16
N ALA A 89 -20.60 3.65 1.23
CA ALA A 89 -20.63 3.42 -0.20
C ALA A 89 -19.71 4.40 -0.90
N ALA A 90 -18.83 3.88 -1.73
CA ALA A 90 -18.00 4.67 -2.61
C ALA A 90 -17.76 3.94 -3.93
N ASP A 91 -17.54 4.71 -4.99
CA ASP A 91 -17.10 4.19 -6.27
C ASP A 91 -15.67 4.64 -6.54
N MET A 92 -14.90 3.83 -7.24
CA MET A 92 -13.62 4.21 -7.80
C MET A 92 -13.62 3.91 -9.29
N VAL A 93 -13.29 4.92 -10.10
CA VAL A 93 -13.00 4.77 -11.52
C VAL A 93 -11.53 5.09 -11.73
N SER A 94 -10.79 4.16 -12.33
CA SER A 94 -9.41 4.37 -12.72
C SER A 94 -9.24 4.11 -14.19
N VAL A 95 -8.63 5.05 -14.92
CA VAL A 95 -8.29 4.91 -16.34
C VAL A 95 -6.80 5.14 -16.50
N ARG A 96 -6.11 4.20 -17.14
CA ARG A 96 -4.69 4.28 -17.47
C ARG A 96 -4.54 4.24 -18.97
N ARG A 97 -4.00 5.31 -19.56
CA ARG A 97 -3.54 5.33 -20.96
C ARG A 97 -2.08 4.95 -20.99
N CYS A 98 -1.74 3.96 -21.79
CA CYS A 98 -0.46 3.28 -21.79
C CYS A 98 0.10 3.19 -23.21
N LEU A 99 1.44 3.12 -23.30
CA LEU A 99 2.17 2.75 -24.51
C LEU A 99 2.85 1.40 -24.24
N ALA A 100 2.52 0.39 -25.03
CA ALA A 100 3.16 -0.91 -24.97
C ALA A 100 4.60 -0.83 -25.46
N LEU A 101 5.53 -1.37 -24.67
CA LEU A 101 6.96 -1.45 -25.01
C LEU A 101 7.36 -2.86 -25.46
N GLN A 102 6.44 -3.82 -25.28
CA GLN A 102 6.55 -5.22 -25.65
C GLN A 102 5.16 -5.75 -26.04
N GLU A 103 5.10 -6.98 -26.55
CA GLU A 103 3.85 -7.70 -26.80
C GLU A 103 3.19 -8.11 -25.47
N LEU A 104 1.93 -7.75 -25.26
CA LEU A 104 1.21 -8.00 -24.00
C LEU A 104 -0.02 -8.89 -24.23
N ALA A 105 0.08 -10.15 -23.82
CA ALA A 105 -1.09 -11.03 -23.70
C ALA A 105 -1.84 -10.85 -22.37
N GLN A 106 -1.16 -10.30 -21.36
CA GLN A 106 -1.72 -10.03 -20.05
C GLN A 106 -1.13 -8.76 -19.45
N VAL A 107 -1.88 -8.09 -18.58
CA VAL A 107 -1.41 -6.91 -17.86
C VAL A 107 -1.67 -7.07 -16.37
N ARG A 108 -0.62 -6.88 -15.56
CA ARG A 108 -0.77 -6.81 -14.11
C ARG A 108 -1.34 -5.46 -13.71
N THR A 109 -2.38 -5.47 -12.89
CA THR A 109 -2.88 -4.28 -12.20
C THR A 109 -2.79 -4.44 -10.70
N ARG A 110 -2.41 -3.36 -10.02
CA ARG A 110 -2.48 -3.23 -8.59
C ARG A 110 -3.22 -1.96 -8.19
N TYR A 111 -3.98 -2.04 -7.11
CA TYR A 111 -4.57 -0.88 -6.47
C TYR A 111 -4.63 -1.05 -4.96
N HIS A 112 -4.57 0.10 -4.29
CA HIS A 112 -4.71 0.22 -2.85
C HIS A 112 -6.05 0.87 -2.57
N THR A 113 -6.99 0.09 -2.05
CA THR A 113 -8.31 0.56 -1.62
C THR A 113 -8.45 0.30 -0.13
N GLY A 114 -9.33 0.99 0.59
CA GLY A 114 -9.61 0.68 2.01
C GLY A 114 -10.00 -0.79 2.26
N THR A 115 -10.11 -1.19 3.52
CA THR A 115 -10.30 -2.59 3.95
C THR A 115 -11.75 -3.13 3.81
N GLY A 116 -12.47 -2.72 2.78
CA GLY A 116 -13.89 -3.05 2.56
C GLY A 116 -14.14 -4.20 1.58
N GLU A 117 -15.39 -4.67 1.54
CA GLU A 117 -15.89 -5.52 0.45
C GLU A 117 -15.92 -4.73 -0.86
N ARG A 118 -15.73 -5.42 -1.98
CA ARG A 118 -15.58 -4.77 -3.28
C ARG A 118 -16.12 -5.59 -4.44
N GLU A 119 -16.74 -4.90 -5.38
CA GLU A 119 -17.09 -5.43 -6.70
C GLU A 119 -16.20 -4.78 -7.74
N VAL A 120 -15.55 -5.56 -8.60
CA VAL A 120 -14.54 -5.06 -9.54
C VAL A 120 -14.91 -5.44 -10.96
N ARG A 121 -14.84 -4.46 -11.87
CA ARG A 121 -14.96 -4.66 -13.31
C ARG A 121 -13.75 -4.07 -14.01
N TYR A 122 -13.22 -4.84 -14.95
CA TYR A 122 -12.12 -4.41 -15.80
C TYR A 122 -12.59 -4.34 -17.24
N ALA A 123 -12.12 -3.33 -17.94
CA ALA A 123 -12.23 -3.23 -19.37
C ALA A 123 -10.96 -2.64 -19.96
N TYR A 124 -10.73 -2.88 -21.23
CA TYR A 124 -9.64 -2.29 -21.98
C TYR A 124 -10.09 -1.86 -23.38
N ARG A 125 -9.26 -1.06 -24.04
CA ARG A 125 -9.39 -0.74 -25.46
C ARG A 125 -8.02 -0.42 -26.05
N ILE A 126 -7.81 -0.75 -27.32
CA ILE A 126 -6.58 -0.45 -28.07
C ILE A 126 -6.89 0.66 -29.06
N PHE A 127 -6.05 1.70 -29.14
CA PHE A 127 -6.18 2.79 -30.08
C PHE A 127 -5.44 2.44 -31.37
N PRO A 128 -6.15 2.25 -32.50
CA PRO A 128 -5.48 2.07 -33.78
C PRO A 128 -4.75 3.37 -34.15
N ASN A 129 -3.56 3.24 -34.77
CA ASN A 129 -2.74 4.39 -35.17
C ASN A 129 -3.45 5.40 -36.09
N ASP A 130 -4.55 5.01 -36.75
CA ASP A 130 -5.21 5.80 -37.81
C ASP A 130 -6.63 6.29 -37.50
N ASN A 131 -7.21 6.00 -36.31
CA ASN A 131 -8.61 6.33 -36.03
C ASN A 131 -8.79 7.54 -35.11
N ARG A 132 -9.64 8.49 -35.56
CA ARG A 132 -10.09 9.65 -34.75
C ARG A 132 -11.22 9.32 -33.78
N GLU A 133 -11.88 8.17 -33.95
CA GLU A 133 -12.96 7.73 -33.08
C GLU A 133 -12.42 6.86 -31.95
N GLU A 134 -12.98 7.08 -30.75
CA GLU A 134 -12.62 6.31 -29.57
C GLU A 134 -13.18 4.88 -29.66
N PRO A 135 -12.35 3.83 -29.55
CA PRO A 135 -12.81 2.46 -29.61
C PRO A 135 -13.69 2.12 -28.39
N PRO A 136 -14.62 1.16 -28.54
CA PRO A 136 -15.46 0.71 -27.43
C PRO A 136 -14.63 -0.02 -26.37
N TRP A 137 -15.15 -0.04 -25.14
CA TRP A 137 -14.55 -0.79 -24.04
C TRP A 137 -14.88 -2.28 -24.16
N THR A 138 -13.85 -3.12 -24.15
CA THR A 138 -13.99 -4.57 -24.12
C THR A 138 -13.79 -5.06 -22.68
N PRO A 139 -14.75 -5.78 -22.07
CA PRO A 139 -14.58 -6.39 -20.75
C PRO A 139 -13.41 -7.37 -20.73
N VAL A 140 -12.72 -7.46 -19.60
CA VAL A 140 -11.52 -8.29 -19.45
C VAL A 140 -11.72 -9.33 -18.36
N GLU A 141 -11.40 -10.58 -18.68
CA GLU A 141 -11.25 -11.65 -17.69
C GLU A 141 -9.99 -11.44 -16.85
N TYR A 142 -10.04 -11.81 -15.57
CA TYR A 142 -8.93 -11.59 -14.66
C TYR A 142 -8.78 -12.67 -13.61
N HIS A 143 -7.55 -12.83 -13.15
CA HIS A 143 -7.19 -13.72 -12.06
C HIS A 143 -6.60 -12.90 -10.91
N ILE A 144 -7.12 -13.11 -9.71
CA ILE A 144 -6.64 -12.42 -8.51
C ILE A 144 -5.30 -13.05 -8.11
N ASP A 145 -4.28 -12.22 -8.04
CA ASP A 145 -2.92 -12.60 -7.60
C ASP A 145 -2.79 -12.45 -6.08
N LYS A 146 -3.17 -11.28 -5.56
CA LYS A 146 -3.19 -10.98 -4.12
C LYS A 146 -4.45 -10.22 -3.76
N GLY A 147 -5.18 -10.71 -2.75
CA GLY A 147 -6.43 -10.11 -2.28
C GLY A 147 -6.46 -9.73 -0.80
N ALA A 148 -5.31 -9.60 -0.13
CA ALA A 148 -5.24 -9.40 1.31
C ALA A 148 -5.35 -7.93 1.72
N GLY A 149 -6.44 -7.58 2.42
CA GLY A 149 -6.66 -6.26 3.00
C GLY A 149 -6.75 -5.15 1.94
N ALA A 150 -6.01 -4.07 2.17
CA ALA A 150 -6.04 -2.88 1.34
C ALA A 150 -5.27 -3.01 0.01
N ASP A 151 -4.41 -4.02 -0.12
CA ASP A 151 -3.51 -4.22 -1.26
C ASP A 151 -4.05 -5.32 -2.18
N PHE A 152 -4.47 -4.95 -3.38
CA PHE A 152 -5.03 -5.89 -4.35
C PHE A 152 -4.24 -5.88 -5.65
N SER A 153 -3.92 -7.08 -6.16
CA SER A 153 -3.39 -7.27 -7.51
C SER A 153 -4.18 -8.32 -8.29
N ALA A 154 -4.32 -8.07 -9.59
CA ALA A 154 -4.88 -9.01 -10.54
C ALA A 154 -4.10 -8.99 -11.85
N PHE A 155 -4.10 -10.13 -12.54
CA PHE A 155 -3.66 -10.23 -13.93
C PHE A 155 -4.89 -10.15 -14.84
N LEU A 156 -4.87 -9.18 -15.75
CA LEU A 156 -5.91 -8.94 -16.74
C LEU A 156 -5.53 -9.66 -18.02
N MET A 157 -6.36 -10.58 -18.51
CA MET A 157 -6.11 -11.33 -19.74
C MET A 157 -6.60 -10.51 -20.93
N MET A 158 -5.72 -10.11 -21.85
CA MET A 158 -6.14 -9.31 -23.00
C MET A 158 -6.80 -10.23 -24.05
N PRO A 159 -8.11 -10.09 -24.36
CA PRO A 159 -8.78 -10.88 -25.40
C PRO A 159 -8.09 -10.78 -26.77
N GLU A 160 -7.65 -9.58 -27.12
CA GLU A 160 -6.77 -9.31 -28.26
C GLU A 160 -5.42 -8.85 -27.71
N PRO A 161 -4.30 -9.50 -28.09
CA PRO A 161 -2.96 -9.09 -27.66
C PRO A 161 -2.68 -7.63 -28.02
N VAL A 162 -2.01 -6.92 -27.11
CA VAL A 162 -1.52 -5.56 -27.36
C VAL A 162 -0.13 -5.66 -27.98
N HIS A 163 0.07 -5.09 -29.15
CA HIS A 163 1.34 -5.18 -29.86
C HIS A 163 2.35 -4.14 -29.38
N ASN A 164 3.63 -4.39 -29.63
CA ASN A 164 4.68 -3.42 -29.36
C ASN A 164 4.40 -2.09 -30.09
N GLY A 165 4.40 -0.98 -29.36
CA GLY A 165 4.14 0.35 -29.88
C GLY A 165 2.67 0.76 -29.86
N ASP A 166 1.75 -0.16 -29.54
CA ASP A 166 0.33 0.18 -29.42
C ASP A 166 0.07 1.10 -28.23
N VAL A 167 -0.87 2.04 -28.43
CA VAL A 167 -1.46 2.81 -27.35
C VAL A 167 -2.74 2.11 -26.92
N PHE A 168 -2.86 1.83 -25.64
CA PHE A 168 -4.04 1.16 -25.08
C PHE A 168 -4.51 1.85 -23.80
N GLU A 169 -5.75 1.61 -23.42
CA GLU A 169 -6.30 2.05 -22.15
C GLU A 169 -6.83 0.88 -21.33
N LEU A 170 -6.62 0.97 -20.02
CA LEU A 170 -7.20 0.08 -19.03
C LEU A 170 -8.17 0.88 -18.16
N ARG A 171 -9.37 0.37 -17.96
CA ARG A 171 -10.39 0.93 -17.08
C ARG A 171 -10.72 -0.05 -15.96
N HIS A 172 -10.67 0.44 -14.73
CA HIS A 172 -11.10 -0.28 -13.55
C HIS A 172 -12.26 0.46 -12.92
N GLU A 173 -13.36 -0.24 -12.70
CA GLU A 173 -14.49 0.25 -11.93
C GLU A 173 -14.62 -0.61 -10.69
N ILE A 174 -14.58 0.03 -9.52
CA ILE A 174 -14.68 -0.66 -8.24
C ILE A 174 -15.78 -0.02 -7.43
N ARG A 175 -16.73 -0.83 -6.97
CA ARG A 175 -17.65 -0.45 -5.90
C ARG A 175 -17.04 -0.86 -4.58
N LEU A 176 -17.01 0.06 -3.65
CA LEU A 176 -16.39 -0.07 -2.34
C LEU A 176 -17.48 0.01 -1.26
N HIS A 177 -17.55 -1.01 -0.41
CA HIS A 177 -18.48 -1.07 0.71
C HIS A 177 -17.74 -0.88 2.04
N ASN A 178 -18.25 0.01 2.88
CA ASN A 178 -17.69 0.37 4.18
C ASN A 178 -16.21 0.79 4.13
N ALA A 179 -15.82 1.49 3.07
CA ALA A 179 -14.42 1.82 2.83
C ALA A 179 -13.91 3.07 3.55
N PHE A 180 -14.79 4.02 3.92
CA PHE A 180 -14.40 5.33 4.47
C PHE A 180 -15.19 5.72 5.73
N THR A 181 -15.38 4.76 6.63
CA THR A 181 -16.23 4.89 7.84
C THR A 181 -15.52 5.46 9.07
N GLY A 182 -14.20 5.56 9.02
CA GLY A 182 -13.35 6.09 10.07
C GLY A 182 -13.26 7.62 10.09
N ARG A 183 -12.35 8.11 10.94
CA ARG A 183 -12.08 9.54 11.15
C ARG A 183 -10.99 10.06 10.20
N ASN A 184 -9.86 9.37 10.19
CA ASN A 184 -8.73 9.67 9.30
C ASN A 184 -8.75 8.68 8.16
N GLU A 185 -8.99 9.17 6.97
CA GLU A 185 -9.17 8.35 5.77
C GLU A 185 -8.10 8.65 4.73
N TRP A 186 -7.88 7.69 3.85
CA TRP A 186 -6.86 7.82 2.82
C TRP A 186 -7.15 7.01 1.57
N VAL A 187 -6.55 7.44 0.46
CA VAL A 187 -6.43 6.65 -0.78
C VAL A 187 -5.03 6.78 -1.33
N THR A 188 -4.52 5.70 -1.92
CA THR A 188 -3.14 5.64 -2.43
C THR A 188 -3.10 5.22 -3.89
N LEU A 189 -2.22 5.88 -4.63
CA LEU A 189 -1.80 5.49 -5.97
C LEU A 189 -0.31 5.12 -5.93
N VAL A 190 -0.01 3.85 -6.22
CA VAL A 190 1.38 3.38 -6.35
C VAL A 190 1.76 3.43 -7.82
N VAL A 191 2.88 4.10 -8.12
CA VAL A 191 3.39 4.25 -9.48
C VAL A 191 4.34 3.10 -9.78
N GLU A 192 3.80 1.99 -10.30
CA GLU A 192 4.59 0.77 -10.56
C GLU A 192 5.38 0.80 -11.88
N TYR A 193 4.94 1.63 -12.83
CA TYR A 193 5.51 1.75 -14.15
C TYR A 193 5.90 3.21 -14.41
N PRO A 194 6.88 3.48 -15.30
CA PRO A 194 7.20 4.82 -15.74
C PRO A 194 5.94 5.55 -16.17
N THR A 195 5.64 6.65 -15.49
CA THR A 195 4.39 7.39 -15.67
C THR A 195 4.69 8.84 -16.01
N GLU A 196 4.09 9.36 -17.07
CA GLU A 196 4.29 10.76 -17.49
C GLU A 196 3.48 11.74 -16.64
N VAL A 197 2.24 11.38 -16.30
CA VAL A 197 1.39 12.17 -15.41
C VAL A 197 0.34 11.29 -14.73
N PHE A 198 0.00 11.62 -13.48
CA PHE A 198 -1.19 11.07 -12.84
C PHE A 198 -2.11 12.18 -12.32
N ARG A 199 -3.38 11.81 -12.15
CA ARG A 199 -4.44 12.56 -11.52
C ARG A 199 -5.15 11.67 -10.50
N LEU A 200 -4.93 11.93 -9.22
CA LEU A 200 -5.60 11.27 -8.10
C LEU A 200 -6.62 12.23 -7.49
N GLU A 201 -7.90 11.85 -7.49
CA GLU A 201 -9.00 12.67 -7.00
C GLU A 201 -9.88 11.90 -6.02
N VAL A 202 -10.34 12.57 -4.97
CA VAL A 202 -11.39 12.09 -4.08
C VAL A 202 -12.51 13.13 -4.02
N ILE A 203 -13.72 12.70 -4.37
CA ILE A 203 -14.94 13.48 -4.23
C ILE A 203 -15.65 13.01 -2.97
N LEU A 204 -15.73 13.91 -1.98
CA LEU A 204 -16.34 13.67 -0.67
C LEU A 204 -17.84 13.98 -0.71
N PRO A 205 -18.66 13.31 0.11
CA PRO A 205 -20.10 13.48 0.10
C PRO A 205 -20.46 14.87 0.65
N PRO A 206 -21.58 15.47 0.21
CA PRO A 206 -22.03 16.71 0.80
C PRO A 206 -22.47 16.48 2.26
N GLY A 207 -22.31 17.49 3.12
CA GLY A 207 -22.89 17.47 4.47
C GLY A 207 -22.05 16.81 5.57
N ARG A 208 -20.98 16.08 5.24
CA ARG A 208 -19.94 15.72 6.24
C ARG A 208 -18.87 16.80 6.26
N ARG A 209 -18.59 17.35 7.44
CA ARG A 209 -17.55 18.37 7.60
C ARG A 209 -16.20 17.78 7.23
N LEU A 210 -15.33 18.61 6.65
CA LEU A 210 -13.93 18.30 6.41
C LEU A 210 -13.11 19.18 7.34
N VAL A 211 -12.31 18.58 8.21
CA VAL A 211 -11.39 19.29 9.12
C VAL A 211 -10.10 19.65 8.42
N GLY A 212 -9.55 18.74 7.61
CA GLY A 212 -8.31 18.97 6.90
C GLY A 212 -8.00 17.90 5.86
N ALA A 213 -7.14 18.26 4.90
CA ALA A 213 -6.66 17.36 3.88
C ALA A 213 -5.16 17.59 3.62
N ARG A 214 -4.44 16.50 3.36
CA ARG A 214 -3.01 16.52 3.06
C ARG A 214 -2.66 15.45 2.03
N ARG A 215 -1.55 15.66 1.35
CA ARG A 215 -0.93 14.70 0.45
C ARG A 215 0.41 14.27 1.00
N GLU A 216 0.78 13.04 0.70
CA GLU A 216 2.03 12.43 1.13
C GLU A 216 2.61 11.59 -0.01
N GLU A 217 3.89 11.79 -0.26
CA GLU A 217 4.71 10.94 -1.11
C GLU A 217 5.64 10.11 -0.23
N SER A 218 5.70 8.80 -0.45
CA SER A 218 6.58 7.89 0.29
C SER A 218 7.24 6.82 -0.60
N GLU A 219 8.43 6.39 -0.19
CA GLU A 219 9.13 5.23 -0.75
C GLU A 219 8.65 3.94 -0.04
N GLY A 220 7.39 3.57 -0.26
CA GLY A 220 6.79 2.41 0.40
C GLY A 220 6.70 2.58 1.92
N ALA A 221 7.14 1.58 2.70
CA ALA A 221 7.08 1.57 4.16
C ALA A 221 8.18 2.40 4.86
N SER A 222 8.98 3.16 4.10
CA SER A 222 10.05 4.02 4.64
C SER A 222 9.50 5.31 5.26
N ASN A 223 10.21 5.82 6.28
CA ASN A 223 9.85 6.97 7.12
C ASN A 223 10.14 8.35 6.49
N SER A 224 10.53 8.44 5.22
CA SER A 224 10.71 9.72 4.52
C SER A 224 9.39 10.17 3.89
N PHE A 225 8.79 11.23 4.43
CA PHE A 225 7.47 11.71 4.02
C PHE A 225 7.54 13.17 3.57
N ASN A 226 7.30 13.41 2.28
CA ASN A 226 7.04 14.77 1.78
C ASN A 226 5.55 15.08 1.96
N LYS A 227 5.21 15.69 3.11
CA LYS A 227 3.83 16.03 3.48
C LYS A 227 3.50 17.44 3.02
N ARG A 228 2.39 17.60 2.29
CA ARG A 228 1.89 18.91 1.86
C ARG A 228 0.40 19.04 2.12
N ARG A 229 -0.07 20.25 2.44
CA ARG A 229 -1.50 20.53 2.57
C ARG A 229 -2.18 20.42 1.20
N VAL A 230 -3.40 19.89 1.18
CA VAL A 230 -4.28 19.89 0.00
C VAL A 230 -5.38 20.91 0.24
N PHE A 231 -5.64 21.75 -0.76
CA PHE A 231 -6.70 22.75 -0.70
C PHE A 231 -7.97 22.16 -1.31
N PRO A 232 -9.04 21.97 -0.52
CA PRO A 232 -10.27 21.39 -1.02
C PRO A 232 -10.99 22.36 -1.98
N ARG A 233 -11.60 21.82 -3.03
CA ARG A 233 -12.43 22.58 -3.97
C ARG A 233 -13.89 22.17 -3.84
N THR A 234 -14.78 23.12 -3.62
CA THR A 234 -16.23 22.84 -3.64
C THR A 234 -16.72 22.77 -5.09
N LEU A 235 -17.43 21.69 -5.43
CA LEU A 235 -18.07 21.50 -6.72
C LEU A 235 -19.43 22.22 -6.71
N SER A 236 -19.58 23.25 -7.55
CA SER A 236 -20.75 24.15 -7.54
C SER A 236 -22.07 23.45 -7.88
N GLN A 237 -22.03 22.37 -8.67
CA GLN A 237 -23.22 21.66 -9.13
C GLN A 237 -23.80 20.71 -8.06
N THR A 238 -22.94 20.11 -7.24
CA THR A 238 -23.34 19.04 -6.30
C THR A 238 -23.15 19.42 -4.83
N GLY A 239 -22.42 20.52 -4.54
CA GLY A 239 -22.02 20.89 -3.18
C GLY A 239 -20.98 19.94 -2.57
N GLN A 240 -20.49 18.96 -3.33
CA GLN A 240 -19.44 18.04 -2.90
C GLN A 240 -18.08 18.74 -2.81
N ILE A 241 -17.16 18.13 -2.08
CA ILE A 241 -15.78 18.61 -1.95
C ILE A 241 -14.86 17.70 -2.75
N SER A 242 -14.08 18.25 -3.67
CA SER A 242 -13.02 17.55 -4.39
C SER A 242 -11.66 17.83 -3.74
N LEU A 243 -10.92 16.76 -3.48
CA LEU A 243 -9.50 16.74 -3.13
C LEU A 243 -8.73 16.21 -4.33
N LEU A 244 -7.86 17.04 -4.90
CA LEU A 244 -7.16 16.73 -6.15
C LEU A 244 -5.64 16.78 -5.96
N TRP A 245 -4.95 15.79 -6.50
CA TRP A 245 -3.51 15.78 -6.67
C TRP A 245 -3.16 15.35 -8.10
N GLU A 246 -2.52 16.26 -8.83
CA GLU A 246 -1.87 15.99 -10.11
C GLU A 246 -0.35 16.11 -9.96
N GLU A 247 0.38 15.18 -10.58
CA GLU A 247 1.84 15.18 -10.57
C GLU A 247 2.36 14.76 -11.94
N GLU A 248 3.31 15.53 -12.47
CA GLU A 248 4.03 15.22 -13.69
C GLU A 248 5.31 14.45 -13.35
N ARG A 249 5.63 13.45 -14.17
CA ARG A 249 6.80 12.57 -14.04
C ARG A 249 6.98 12.04 -12.60
N PRO A 250 5.95 11.42 -12.00
CA PRO A 250 6.08 10.82 -10.69
C PRO A 250 7.19 9.76 -10.67
N VAL A 251 7.82 9.62 -9.51
CA VAL A 251 8.90 8.65 -9.30
C VAL A 251 8.33 7.24 -9.28
N THR A 252 8.86 6.39 -10.16
CA THR A 252 8.48 4.97 -10.20
C THR A 252 8.89 4.26 -8.92
N GLY A 253 8.01 3.42 -8.38
CA GLY A 253 8.15 2.74 -7.10
C GLY A 253 7.59 3.51 -5.90
N ARG A 254 7.16 4.77 -6.06
CA ARG A 254 6.61 5.58 -4.95
C ARG A 254 5.10 5.45 -4.81
N ALA A 255 4.65 5.68 -3.58
CA ALA A 255 3.24 5.77 -3.22
C ALA A 255 2.84 7.23 -3.04
N TYR A 256 1.74 7.61 -3.70
CA TYR A 256 1.14 8.94 -3.66
C TYR A 256 -0.20 8.83 -2.95
N THR A 257 -0.27 9.33 -1.71
CA THR A 257 -1.42 9.15 -0.83
C THR A 257 -2.11 10.48 -0.52
N LEU A 258 -3.42 10.54 -0.73
CA LEU A 258 -4.29 11.60 -0.23
C LEU A 258 -4.87 11.17 1.12
N PHE A 259 -4.76 12.02 2.12
CA PHE A 259 -5.32 11.86 3.46
C PHE A 259 -6.33 12.97 3.75
N TRP A 260 -7.39 12.64 4.48
CA TRP A 260 -8.33 13.63 5.00
C TRP A 260 -8.87 13.25 6.38
N ASP A 261 -9.27 14.27 7.14
CA ASP A 261 -9.92 14.15 8.46
C ASP A 261 -11.29 14.83 8.39
N TRP A 262 -12.31 14.14 8.90
CA TRP A 262 -13.71 14.59 8.90
C TRP A 262 -14.04 15.50 10.09
#